data_AF-A0AAU5H4D0-F1
#
_entry.id   AF-A0AAU5H4D0-F1
#
_cell.length_a   1.000
_cell.length_b   1.000
_cell.length_c   1.000
_cell.angle_alpha   90.00
_cell.angle_beta   90.00
_cell.angle_gamma   90.00
#
_symmetry.space_group_name_H-M   'P 1'
#
loop_
_entity.id
_entity.type
_entity.pdbx_description
1 polymer ?
#
loop_
_entity_poly.entity_id
_entity_poly.type
_entity_poly.pdbx_seq_one_letter_code
_entity_poly.pdbx_strand_id
1 'polypeptide(L)'
;MALVVAQEVPTSSTMALPHGPTGVAEARRKLRKELCSHGVPDTVIDDAVLILSELLSNSCRHARALGADFEDDGMSPGSGIRASWRLGTDSLLTVEVTDGGGPTRPMPASPSLTARGGRGLGIVRSLSMAWGVRDAPGEVTVWAMLAVRGRHARRDDLAPRIDVPIDFADPFEDLG
;
A
#
# COMPACT_ATOMS: atom_id res chain seq x y z
N MET A 1 -35.48 -1.65 -28.45
CA MET A 1 -35.14 -1.73 -27.01
C MET A 1 -33.64 -1.53 -26.89
N ALA A 2 -33.20 -0.41 -26.31
CA ALA A 2 -31.78 -0.11 -26.11
C ALA A 2 -31.37 -0.58 -24.72
N LEU A 3 -30.39 -1.49 -24.65
CA LEU A 3 -29.73 -1.90 -23.42
C LEU A 3 -28.85 -0.73 -22.95
N VAL A 4 -29.30 -0.01 -21.93
CA VAL A 4 -28.44 0.95 -21.23
C VAL A 4 -27.46 0.13 -20.39
N VAL A 5 -26.25 -0.07 -20.91
CA VAL A 5 -25.14 -0.60 -20.13
C VAL A 5 -24.74 0.51 -19.16
N ALA A 6 -25.16 0.41 -17.91
CA ALA A 6 -24.65 1.27 -16.85
C ALA A 6 -23.16 0.96 -16.70
N GLN A 7 -22.31 1.83 -17.23
CA GLN A 7 -20.89 1.78 -16.93
C GLN A 7 -20.75 2.19 -15.46
N GLU A 8 -20.55 1.22 -14.57
CA GLU A 8 -20.11 1.51 -13.21
C GLU A 8 -18.75 2.22 -13.30
N VAL A 9 -18.73 3.53 -13.03
CA VAL A 9 -17.51 4.31 -13.05
C VAL A 9 -16.68 3.91 -11.82
N PRO A 10 -15.40 3.52 -11.97
CA PRO A 10 -14.55 3.25 -10.83
C PRO A 10 -14.48 4.49 -9.94
N THR A 11 -14.77 4.31 -8.65
CA THR A 11 -14.68 5.42 -7.69
C THR A 11 -13.23 5.58 -7.29
N SER A 12 -12.63 6.72 -7.58
CA SER A 12 -11.25 7.04 -7.23
C SER A 12 -11.17 8.35 -6.47
N SER A 13 -10.37 8.38 -5.43
CA SER A 13 -10.07 9.58 -4.65
C SER A 13 -8.58 9.74 -4.46
N THR A 14 -8.15 10.99 -4.32
CA THR A 14 -6.75 11.35 -4.05
C THR A 14 -6.72 12.52 -3.08
N MET A 15 -5.74 12.51 -2.18
CA MET A 15 -5.55 13.52 -1.16
C MET A 15 -4.05 13.83 -1.01
N ALA A 16 -3.68 15.10 -1.13
CA ALA A 16 -2.37 15.58 -0.72
C ALA A 16 -2.39 15.80 0.81
N LEU A 17 -1.34 15.34 1.48
CA LEU A 17 -1.20 15.39 2.92
C LEU A 17 0.09 16.12 3.27
N PRO A 18 0.07 17.06 4.24
CA PRO A 18 1.32 17.58 4.77
C PRO A 18 2.12 16.42 5.38
N HIS A 19 3.45 16.48 5.27
CA HIS A 19 4.33 15.49 5.86
C HIS A 19 4.22 15.58 7.40
N GLY A 20 3.62 14.56 8.03
CA GLY A 20 3.35 14.58 9.47
C GLY A 20 2.06 13.87 9.90
N PRO A 21 1.82 13.73 11.22
CA PRO A 21 0.77 12.87 11.76
C PRO A 21 -0.66 13.41 11.53
N THR A 22 -0.83 14.72 11.37
CA THR A 22 -2.15 15.36 11.21
C THR A 22 -2.85 14.89 9.93
N GLY A 23 -2.11 14.75 8.83
CA GLY A 23 -2.66 14.28 7.55
C GLY A 23 -3.18 12.84 7.61
N VAL A 24 -2.56 11.99 8.44
CA VAL A 24 -2.95 10.58 8.58
C VAL A 24 -4.38 10.45 9.11
N ALA A 25 -4.76 11.24 10.12
CA ALA A 25 -6.10 11.17 10.69
C ALA A 25 -7.19 11.59 9.69
N GLU A 26 -6.92 12.61 8.87
CA GLU A 26 -7.83 13.08 7.82
C GLU A 26 -8.00 12.04 6.71
N ALA A 27 -6.90 11.47 6.23
CA ALA A 27 -6.92 10.43 5.21
C ALA A 27 -7.75 9.22 5.64
N ARG A 28 -7.59 8.75 6.89
CA ARG A 28 -8.38 7.65 7.47
C ARG A 28 -9.87 7.96 7.49
N ARG A 29 -10.26 9.17 7.96
CA ARG A 29 -11.67 9.57 8.03
C ARG A 29 -12.29 9.65 6.64
N LYS A 30 -11.57 10.22 5.67
CA LYS A 30 -12.04 10.37 4.29
C LYS A 30 -12.22 9.00 3.62
N LEU A 31 -11.22 8.12 3.72
CA LEU A 31 -11.29 6.74 3.20
C LEU A 31 -12.50 6.00 3.78
N ARG A 32 -12.65 5.99 5.12
CA ARG A 32 -13.78 5.32 5.78
C ARG A 32 -15.11 5.84 5.27
N LYS A 33 -15.29 7.17 5.26
CA LYS A 33 -16.54 7.81 4.83
C LYS A 33 -16.91 7.41 3.40
N GLU A 34 -15.96 7.44 2.48
CA GLU A 34 -16.19 7.10 1.08
C GLU A 34 -16.53 5.61 0.91
N LEU A 35 -15.72 4.71 1.45
CA LEU A 35 -15.99 3.27 1.35
C LEU A 35 -17.33 2.88 1.98
N CYS A 36 -17.71 3.47 3.13
CA CYS A 36 -19.03 3.29 3.71
C CYS A 36 -20.14 3.75 2.76
N SER A 37 -19.98 4.91 2.12
CA SER A 37 -20.97 5.43 1.16
C SER A 37 -21.13 4.56 -0.09
N HIS A 38 -20.12 3.76 -0.41
CA HIS A 38 -20.14 2.79 -1.51
C HIS A 38 -20.56 1.37 -1.08
N GLY A 39 -21.00 1.19 0.18
CA GLY A 39 -21.49 -0.10 0.67
C GLY A 39 -20.42 -1.17 0.86
N VAL A 40 -19.15 -0.77 0.99
CA VAL A 40 -18.05 -1.69 1.31
C VAL A 40 -18.24 -2.27 2.72
N PRO A 41 -18.02 -3.57 2.95
CA PRO A 41 -18.16 -4.17 4.28
C PRO A 41 -17.21 -3.55 5.32
N ASP A 42 -17.69 -3.31 6.54
CA ASP A 42 -16.91 -2.67 7.61
C ASP A 42 -15.56 -3.35 7.87
N THR A 43 -15.49 -4.68 7.76
CA THR A 43 -14.23 -5.42 7.91
C THR A 43 -13.18 -5.05 6.86
N VAL A 44 -13.60 -4.89 5.60
CA VAL A 44 -12.71 -4.44 4.50
C VAL A 44 -12.33 -2.97 4.70
N ILE A 45 -13.23 -2.15 5.22
CA ILE A 45 -12.96 -0.75 5.54
C ILE A 45 -11.90 -0.66 6.65
N ASP A 46 -12.02 -1.46 7.70
CA ASP A 46 -11.07 -1.50 8.81
C ASP A 46 -9.67 -1.94 8.31
N ASP A 47 -9.60 -2.97 7.46
CA ASP A 47 -8.34 -3.42 6.84
C ASP A 47 -7.72 -2.33 5.95
N ALA A 48 -8.53 -1.68 5.11
CA ALA A 48 -8.06 -0.63 4.22
C ALA A 48 -7.55 0.60 4.99
N VAL A 49 -8.25 1.00 6.06
CA VAL A 49 -7.83 2.09 6.96
C VAL A 49 -6.51 1.74 7.64
N LEU A 50 -6.35 0.50 8.08
CA LEU A 50 -5.11 0.05 8.71
C LEU A 50 -3.95 0.04 7.72
N ILE A 51 -4.14 -0.51 6.51
CA ILE A 51 -3.13 -0.46 5.43
C ILE A 51 -2.73 0.99 5.13
N LEU A 52 -3.70 1.88 4.90
CA LEU A 52 -3.42 3.29 4.63
C LEU A 52 -2.60 3.93 5.76
N SER A 53 -2.90 3.60 7.02
CA SER A 53 -2.19 4.11 8.18
C SER A 53 -0.73 3.68 8.22
N GLU A 54 -0.47 2.41 7.93
CA GLU A 54 0.89 1.85 7.91
C GLU A 54 1.70 2.42 6.75
N LEU A 55 1.10 2.54 5.55
CA LEU A 55 1.76 3.13 4.39
C LEU A 55 2.11 4.60 4.63
N LEU A 56 1.18 5.39 5.15
CA LEU A 56 1.43 6.80 5.49
C LEU A 56 2.49 6.95 6.59
N SER A 57 2.43 6.11 7.62
CA SER A 57 3.40 6.13 8.72
C SER A 57 4.81 5.78 8.24
N ASN A 58 4.94 4.82 7.32
CA ASN A 58 6.20 4.48 6.69
C ASN A 58 6.75 5.63 5.84
N SER A 59 5.88 6.24 5.02
CA SER A 59 6.24 7.37 4.17
C SER A 59 6.72 8.56 5.00
N CYS A 60 5.99 8.93 6.06
CA CYS A 60 6.37 10.00 6.98
C CYS A 60 7.68 9.72 7.74
N ARG A 61 8.04 8.46 7.98
CA ARG A 61 9.22 8.10 8.77
C ARG A 61 10.49 7.91 7.92
N HIS A 62 10.32 7.44 6.69
CA HIS A 62 11.43 6.91 5.89
C HIS A 62 11.61 7.61 4.54
N ALA A 63 10.63 8.38 4.08
CA ALA A 63 10.69 9.03 2.78
C ALA A 63 10.70 10.56 2.88
N ARG A 64 11.27 11.19 1.85
CA ARG A 64 11.17 12.62 1.61
C ARG A 64 9.76 12.97 1.15
N ALA A 65 9.40 14.22 1.36
CA ALA A 65 8.18 14.77 0.82
C ALA A 65 8.26 14.91 -0.72
N LEU A 66 7.12 14.79 -1.40
CA LEU A 66 7.00 15.06 -2.83
C LEU A 66 7.43 16.49 -3.14
N GLY A 67 8.21 16.64 -4.21
CA GLY A 67 8.68 17.95 -4.67
C GLY A 67 9.72 18.62 -3.77
N ALA A 68 10.30 17.92 -2.78
CA ALA A 68 11.39 18.45 -1.95
C ALA A 68 12.67 18.79 -2.74
N ASP A 69 12.80 18.27 -3.96
CA ASP A 69 13.93 18.57 -4.86
C ASP A 69 13.72 19.86 -5.67
N PHE A 70 12.51 20.44 -5.65
CA PHE A 70 12.25 21.77 -6.18
C PHE A 70 12.54 22.78 -5.08
N GLU A 71 13.26 23.86 -5.40
CA GLU A 71 13.47 24.95 -4.45
C GLU A 71 12.12 25.46 -3.93
N ASP A 72 12.02 25.61 -2.61
CA ASP A 72 10.84 26.15 -1.94
C ASP A 72 10.63 27.59 -2.40
N ASP A 73 9.83 27.76 -3.45
CA ASP A 73 9.46 29.06 -4.01
C ASP A 73 8.42 29.80 -3.14
N GLY A 74 8.04 29.20 -2.00
CA GLY A 74 7.04 29.73 -1.08
C GLY A 74 5.61 29.78 -1.65
N MET A 75 5.40 29.30 -2.88
CA MET A 75 4.14 29.35 -3.61
C MET A 75 3.55 27.97 -3.91
N SER A 76 4.36 26.92 -3.83
CA SER A 76 3.89 25.54 -3.98
C SER A 76 3.19 25.07 -2.68
N PRO A 77 1.95 24.54 -2.75
CA PRO A 77 1.30 23.90 -1.61
C PRO A 77 2.24 22.80 -1.10
N GLY A 78 2.69 22.97 0.15
CA GLY A 78 3.93 22.39 0.65
C GLY A 78 4.18 20.93 0.29
N SER A 79 5.46 20.63 0.07
CA SER A 79 5.99 19.29 -0.11
C SER A 79 5.31 18.29 0.84
N GLY A 80 4.71 17.23 0.30
CA GLY A 80 3.83 16.35 1.08
C GLY A 80 3.84 14.90 0.64
N ILE A 81 2.89 14.13 1.14
CA ILE A 81 2.64 12.75 0.72
C ILE A 81 1.29 12.71 0.02
N ARG A 82 1.17 11.94 -1.06
CA ARG A 82 -0.10 11.77 -1.79
C ARG A 82 -0.70 10.42 -1.46
N ALA A 83 -1.90 10.39 -0.90
CA ALA A 83 -2.68 9.17 -0.73
C ALA A 83 -3.73 9.07 -1.83
N SER A 84 -3.93 7.87 -2.39
CA SER A 84 -5.03 7.58 -3.31
C SER A 84 -5.68 6.25 -2.97
N TRP A 85 -6.95 6.12 -3.32
CA TRP A 85 -7.63 4.83 -3.30
C TRP A 85 -8.65 4.76 -4.41
N ARG A 86 -8.83 3.56 -4.94
CA ARG A 86 -9.70 3.28 -6.07
C ARG A 86 -10.48 2.00 -5.83
N LEU A 87 -11.80 2.10 -5.89
CA LEU A 87 -12.72 0.97 -5.93
C LEU A 87 -13.02 0.64 -7.41
N GLY A 88 -12.48 -0.48 -7.88
CA GLY A 88 -12.70 -1.00 -9.22
C GLY A 88 -14.05 -1.72 -9.35
N THR A 89 -14.53 -1.84 -10.59
CA THR A 89 -15.74 -2.61 -10.93
C THR A 89 -15.56 -4.13 -10.75
N ASP A 90 -14.30 -4.57 -10.66
CA ASP A 90 -13.88 -5.93 -10.33
C ASP A 90 -14.02 -6.28 -8.84
N SER A 91 -14.58 -5.38 -8.03
CA SER A 91 -14.63 -5.51 -6.58
C SER A 91 -13.23 -5.56 -5.93
N LEU A 92 -12.24 -4.91 -6.55
CA LEU A 92 -10.92 -4.70 -5.95
C LEU A 92 -10.78 -3.26 -5.45
N LEU A 93 -10.34 -3.13 -4.21
CA LEU A 93 -9.92 -1.86 -3.63
C LEU A 93 -8.40 -1.75 -3.73
N THR A 94 -7.91 -0.74 -4.44
CA THR A 94 -6.49 -0.38 -4.43
C THR A 94 -6.28 0.81 -3.49
N VAL A 95 -5.31 0.73 -2.60
CA VAL A 95 -4.86 1.82 -1.72
C VAL A 95 -3.40 2.10 -2.04
N GLU A 96 -3.06 3.37 -2.27
CA GLU A 96 -1.72 3.79 -2.64
C GLU A 96 -1.26 5.00 -1.83
N VAL A 97 0.03 5.05 -1.56
CA VAL A 97 0.71 6.21 -0.97
C VAL A 97 1.94 6.51 -1.79
N THR A 98 2.09 7.76 -2.21
CA THR A 98 3.19 8.26 -3.03
C THR A 98 3.96 9.33 -2.28
N ASP A 99 5.28 9.18 -2.23
CA ASP A 99 6.24 10.07 -1.56
C ASP A 99 7.44 10.40 -2.48
N GLY A 100 8.35 11.25 -2.02
CA GLY A 100 9.54 11.69 -2.78
C GLY A 100 10.72 10.69 -2.76
N GLY A 101 10.50 9.47 -2.28
CA GLY A 101 11.51 8.45 -2.10
C GLY A 101 12.42 8.70 -0.89
N GLY A 102 13.18 7.68 -0.50
CA GLY A 102 14.09 7.70 0.64
C GLY A 102 15.34 6.85 0.41
N PRO A 103 16.33 6.90 1.32
CA PRO A 103 17.56 6.11 1.19
C PRO A 103 17.32 4.60 1.32
N THR A 104 16.19 4.20 1.91
CA THR A 104 15.78 2.80 2.06
C THR A 104 14.51 2.52 1.26
N ARG A 105 14.47 1.34 0.62
CA ARG A 105 13.32 0.91 -0.17
C ARG A 105 12.43 -0.04 0.64
N PRO A 106 11.09 0.09 0.56
CA PRO A 106 10.20 -0.98 1.00
C PRO A 106 10.45 -2.21 0.11
N MET A 107 11.17 -3.20 0.60
CA MET A 107 11.40 -4.44 -0.14
C MET A 107 10.25 -5.41 0.13
N PRO A 108 9.68 -6.06 -0.91
CA PRO A 108 8.73 -7.16 -0.74
C PRO A 108 9.28 -8.39 0.00
N ALA A 109 10.57 -8.39 0.34
CA ALA A 109 11.23 -9.46 1.08
C ALA A 109 11.01 -9.30 2.59
N SER A 110 10.62 -10.42 3.21
CA SER A 110 10.24 -10.64 4.62
C SER A 110 10.75 -9.62 5.64
N PRO A 111 9.86 -9.00 6.45
CA PRO A 111 10.30 -8.18 7.55
C PRO A 111 11.04 -9.06 8.56
N SER A 112 12.30 -8.77 8.82
CA SER A 112 12.97 -9.28 10.02
C SER A 112 12.17 -8.79 11.23
N LEU A 113 11.60 -9.73 12.00
CA LEU A 113 10.73 -9.51 13.17
C LEU A 113 11.38 -8.68 14.30
N THR A 114 12.65 -8.32 14.17
CA THR A 114 13.46 -7.63 15.19
C THR A 114 13.61 -6.13 14.98
N ALA A 115 13.18 -5.57 13.84
CA ALA A 115 13.13 -4.11 13.68
C ALA A 115 11.88 -3.57 14.38
N ARG A 116 12.04 -2.62 15.31
CA ARG A 116 10.92 -1.90 15.95
C ARG A 116 9.97 -1.21 14.94
N GLY A 117 10.37 -1.09 13.66
CA GLY A 117 9.56 -0.61 12.52
C GLY A 117 9.13 -1.69 11.49
N GLY A 118 9.37 -2.99 11.74
CA GLY A 118 9.10 -4.06 10.78
C GLY A 118 7.66 -4.58 10.73
N ARG A 119 6.79 -4.13 11.65
CA ARG A 119 5.40 -4.61 11.73
C ARG A 119 4.51 -4.06 10.62
N GLY A 120 4.73 -2.81 10.18
CA GLY A 120 3.84 -2.13 9.24
C GLY A 120 3.71 -2.85 7.90
N LEU A 121 4.83 -3.24 7.28
CA LEU A 121 4.79 -4.03 6.04
C LEU A 121 4.28 -5.46 6.26
N GLY A 122 4.45 -6.03 7.45
CA GLY A 122 3.85 -7.32 7.83
C GLY A 122 2.32 -7.26 7.81
N ILE A 123 1.73 -6.17 8.33
CA ILE A 123 0.29 -5.93 8.31
C ILE A 123 -0.20 -5.76 6.87
N VAL A 124 0.46 -4.91 6.07
CA VAL A 124 0.11 -4.71 4.66
C VAL A 124 0.16 -6.03 3.90
N ARG A 125 1.21 -6.83 4.09
CA ARG A 125 1.35 -8.16 3.46
C ARG A 125 0.26 -9.13 3.90
N SER A 126 -0.18 -9.07 5.16
CA SER A 126 -1.19 -9.98 5.70
C SER A 126 -2.60 -9.66 5.24
N LEU A 127 -2.92 -8.37 5.05
CA LEU A 127 -4.27 -7.89 4.73
C LEU A 127 -4.50 -7.68 3.23
N SER A 128 -3.43 -7.54 2.46
CA SER A 128 -3.52 -7.37 1.01
C SER A 128 -3.54 -8.72 0.27
N MET A 129 -4.31 -8.77 -0.82
CA MET A 129 -4.21 -9.83 -1.83
C MET A 129 -2.88 -9.73 -2.58
N ALA A 130 -2.46 -8.50 -2.86
CA ALA A 130 -1.20 -8.18 -3.50
C ALA A 130 -0.80 -6.76 -3.09
N TRP A 131 0.50 -6.50 -3.07
CA TRP A 131 1.04 -5.18 -2.82
C TRP A 131 2.39 -5.06 -3.54
N GLY A 132 2.86 -3.84 -3.72
CA GLY A 132 4.13 -3.59 -4.36
C GLY A 132 4.59 -2.16 -4.25
N VAL A 133 5.71 -1.90 -4.91
CA VAL A 133 6.31 -0.57 -5.04
C VAL A 133 6.42 -0.24 -6.52
N ARG A 134 6.09 1.00 -6.88
CA ARG A 134 6.18 1.55 -8.23
C ARG A 134 6.99 2.84 -8.16
N ASP A 135 7.91 3.00 -9.10
CA ASP A 135 8.79 4.17 -9.17
C ASP A 135 8.42 5.05 -10.35
N ALA A 136 8.53 6.36 -10.15
CA ALA A 136 8.53 7.36 -11.18
C ALA A 136 9.65 8.39 -10.88
N PRO A 137 10.08 9.21 -11.85
CA PRO A 137 11.08 10.23 -11.58
C PRO A 137 10.65 11.15 -10.43
N GLY A 138 11.41 11.12 -9.32
CA GLY A 138 11.12 11.91 -8.13
C GLY A 138 9.96 11.41 -7.25
N GLU A 139 9.34 10.27 -7.59
CA GLU A 139 8.21 9.72 -6.84
C GLU A 139 8.36 8.21 -6.59
N VAL A 140 8.00 7.76 -5.40
CA VAL A 140 7.87 6.34 -5.05
C VAL A 140 6.47 6.09 -4.54
N THR A 141 5.76 5.15 -5.16
CA THR A 141 4.41 4.75 -4.78
C THR A 141 4.42 3.35 -4.18
N VAL A 142 3.97 3.21 -2.94
CA VAL A 142 3.63 1.90 -2.35
C VAL A 142 2.13 1.68 -2.49
N TRP A 143 1.74 0.53 -3.04
CA TRP A 143 0.34 0.20 -3.30
C TRP A 143 -0.04 -1.16 -2.72
N ALA A 144 -1.30 -1.32 -2.35
CA ALA A 144 -1.89 -2.56 -1.84
C ALA A 144 -3.30 -2.77 -2.40
N MET A 145 -3.67 -4.02 -2.70
CA MET A 145 -4.97 -4.42 -3.23
C MET A 145 -5.71 -5.32 -2.25
N LEU A 146 -7.01 -5.08 -2.06
CA LEU A 146 -7.92 -5.88 -1.24
C LEU A 146 -9.14 -6.32 -2.06
N ALA A 147 -9.68 -7.50 -1.74
CA ALA A 147 -10.99 -7.91 -2.24
C ALA A 147 -12.11 -7.24 -1.42
N VAL A 148 -13.09 -6.68 -2.11
CA VAL A 148 -14.27 -6.02 -1.50
C VAL A 148 -15.41 -7.01 -1.22
N ARG A 149 -15.27 -8.25 -1.67
CA ARG A 149 -16.24 -9.31 -1.36
C ARG A 149 -15.95 -9.89 0.01
N GLY A 150 -16.98 -9.97 0.87
CA GLY A 150 -16.94 -10.33 2.30
C GLY A 150 -16.43 -11.72 2.69
N ARG A 151 -15.55 -12.31 1.87
CA ARG A 151 -14.67 -13.37 2.30
C ARG A 151 -13.32 -12.70 2.50
N HIS A 152 -12.97 -12.49 3.78
CA HIS A 152 -11.61 -12.82 4.20
C HIS A 152 -11.35 -14.23 3.67
N ALA A 153 -10.82 -14.35 2.46
CA ALA A 153 -10.23 -15.59 2.02
C ALA A 153 -9.03 -15.76 2.93
N ARG A 154 -9.23 -16.47 4.05
CA ARG A 154 -8.14 -17.12 4.75
C ARG A 154 -7.31 -17.79 3.66
N ARG A 155 -6.06 -17.36 3.61
CA ARG A 155 -5.11 -17.71 2.58
C ARG A 155 -4.61 -19.13 2.82
N ASP A 156 -5.45 -20.12 2.58
CA ASP A 156 -5.03 -21.52 2.53
C ASP A 156 -4.79 -22.02 1.09
N ASP A 157 -5.30 -21.35 0.05
CA ASP A 157 -5.29 -21.93 -1.31
C ASP A 157 -4.48 -21.17 -2.39
N LEU A 158 -3.76 -20.10 -2.06
CA LEU A 158 -2.90 -19.38 -3.02
C LEU A 158 -1.54 -19.01 -2.42
N ALA A 159 -0.75 -20.03 -2.11
CA ALA A 159 0.69 -19.91 -2.15
C ALA A 159 1.16 -20.27 -3.57
N PRO A 160 1.96 -19.44 -4.27
CA PRO A 160 2.77 -19.99 -5.34
C PRO A 160 3.70 -21.00 -4.68
N ARG A 161 3.62 -22.27 -5.08
CA ARG A 161 4.67 -23.24 -4.78
C ARG A 161 5.94 -22.70 -5.43
N ILE A 162 6.77 -22.06 -4.64
CA ILE A 162 8.16 -21.85 -5.02
C ILE A 162 8.83 -23.19 -4.70
N ASP A 163 8.87 -24.08 -5.70
CA ASP A 163 9.82 -25.19 -5.71
C ASP A 163 11.22 -24.57 -5.89
N VAL A 164 11.85 -24.19 -4.78
CA VAL A 164 13.31 -24.08 -4.75
C VAL A 164 13.80 -25.47 -4.40
N PRO A 165 14.53 -26.18 -5.28
CA PRO A 165 15.27 -27.35 -4.84
C PRO A 165 16.36 -26.83 -3.89
N ILE A 166 16.19 -27.10 -2.59
CA ILE A 166 17.27 -26.91 -1.63
C ILE A 166 18.16 -28.13 -1.76
N ASP A 167 19.26 -27.97 -2.47
CA ASP A 167 20.32 -28.96 -2.53
C ASP A 167 21.06 -28.94 -1.19
N PHE A 168 20.71 -29.88 -0.31
CA PHE A 168 21.49 -30.19 0.88
C PHE A 168 22.42 -31.36 0.53
N ALA A 169 23.59 -31.04 0.01
CA ALA A 169 24.72 -31.95 -0.01
C ALA A 169 26.01 -31.14 0.23
N ASP A 170 26.29 -30.84 1.49
CA ASP A 170 27.68 -30.83 1.93
C ASP A 170 28.13 -32.29 2.05
N PRO A 171 29.36 -32.60 1.59
CA PRO A 171 30.27 -33.17 2.55
C PRO A 171 31.66 -32.54 2.49
N PHE A 172 32.22 -32.43 3.70
CA PHE A 172 33.64 -32.33 4.00
C PHE A 172 34.52 -33.31 3.19
N GLU A 173 35.83 -33.00 3.19
CA GLU A 173 36.99 -33.76 2.66
C GLU A 173 37.31 -33.42 1.18
N ASP A 174 38.50 -32.98 0.76
CA ASP A 174 39.86 -33.28 1.21
C ASP A 174 40.83 -32.20 0.65
N LEU A 175 41.70 -31.62 1.48
CA LEU A 175 42.83 -30.79 1.03
C LEU A 175 44.09 -31.65 1.08
N GLY A 176 44.52 -32.12 -0.09
CA GLY A 176 45.89 -32.56 -0.33
C GLY A 176 46.85 -31.40 -0.56
#